data_AF-A0A972D979-F1
#
_entry.id   AF-A0A972D979-F1
#
_cell.length_a   1.000
_cell.length_b   1.000
_cell.length_c   1.000
_cell.angle_alpha   90.00
_cell.angle_beta   90.00
_cell.angle_gamma   90.00
#
_symmetry.space_group_name_H-M   'P 1'
#
loop_
_entity.id
_entity.type
_entity.pdbx_description
1 polymer ?
#
loop_
_entity_poly.entity_id
_entity_poly.type
_entity_poly.pdbx_seq_one_letter_code
_entity_poly.pdbx_strand_id
1 'polypeptide(L)'
;MSGEESRDLNLEPARWGEDGGFEGYRRAFPWKLLLGIAVVIGGVIALHTFAGMRRVESARSELLALIDAEVVPMRKEIVGLRARVSELALERYRREELDAPFVAEGFDLESLREGQVLTLRLIRRGELGEGDVGLAVRHGAPDDIGSCLGVKNIPASVLYEGSDFLGEDFVENVQAADSELELRGIRDQLERRLYEVLPRLREGVASGRMILSIERPDEARIEVFILELETGRDLMRLLARSDVGRLISARAEFAGVRSTNAPPPEDEKPLRGAADCGVARQIRDLLERE
;
A
#
# COMPACT_ATOMS: atom_id res chain seq x y z
N MET A 1 -15.93 94.11 -77.77
CA MET A 1 -14.67 94.06 -77.00
C MET A 1 -14.95 93.13 -75.82
N SER A 2 -14.47 91.88 -75.90
CA SER A 2 -13.43 91.30 -75.01
C SER A 2 -13.96 91.10 -73.57
N GLY A 3 -13.95 89.92 -72.94
CA GLY A 3 -13.45 88.57 -73.21
C GLY A 3 -14.12 87.60 -72.21
N GLU A 4 -14.35 86.33 -72.58
CA GLU A 4 -13.58 85.14 -72.10
C GLU A 4 -13.47 85.04 -70.57
N GLU A 5 -13.77 83.96 -69.87
CA GLU A 5 -14.12 82.56 -70.18
C GLU A 5 -14.52 81.95 -68.83
N SER A 6 -15.75 81.43 -68.66
CA SER A 6 -16.04 80.48 -67.58
C SER A 6 -16.64 79.23 -68.19
N ARG A 7 -15.88 78.14 -68.10
CA ARG A 7 -16.33 76.78 -68.41
C ARG A 7 -17.41 76.40 -67.41
N ASP A 8 -18.66 76.65 -67.77
CA ASP A 8 -19.79 76.06 -67.07
C ASP A 8 -19.89 74.58 -67.47
N LEU A 9 -19.49 73.74 -66.51
CA LEU A 9 -19.74 72.32 -66.49
C LEU A 9 -21.26 72.11 -66.58
N ASN A 10 -21.74 71.71 -67.76
CA ASN A 10 -23.09 71.21 -67.97
C ASN A 10 -23.23 69.88 -67.21
N LEU A 11 -23.53 69.97 -65.92
CA LEU A 11 -23.99 68.85 -65.12
C LEU A 11 -25.46 68.64 -65.45
N GLU A 12 -25.75 67.65 -66.29
CA GLU A 12 -27.12 67.21 -66.50
C GLU A 12 -27.69 66.62 -65.20
N PRO A 13 -28.94 66.94 -64.83
CA PRO A 13 -29.56 66.38 -63.64
C PRO A 13 -29.70 64.87 -63.79
N ALA A 14 -29.28 64.11 -62.77
CA ALA A 14 -29.40 62.67 -62.74
C ALA A 14 -30.87 62.26 -62.95
N ARG A 15 -31.16 61.70 -64.13
CA ARG A 15 -32.43 61.02 -64.40
C ARG A 15 -32.34 59.61 -63.85
N TRP A 16 -33.33 59.22 -63.05
CA TRP A 16 -33.52 57.82 -62.68
C TRP A 16 -33.75 57.02 -63.96
N GLY A 17 -32.78 56.19 -64.33
CA GLY A 17 -32.93 55.20 -65.39
C GLY A 17 -33.78 54.05 -64.89
N GLU A 18 -34.90 53.78 -65.54
CA GLU A 18 -35.66 52.54 -65.46
C GLU A 18 -34.98 51.42 -66.27
N ASP A 19 -33.65 51.36 -66.22
CA ASP A 19 -32.84 50.37 -66.89
C ASP A 19 -32.57 49.26 -65.88
N GLY A 20 -33.41 48.22 -65.97
CA GLY A 20 -33.55 47.15 -65.00
C GLY A 20 -32.25 46.41 -64.67
N GLY A 21 -32.04 46.19 -63.38
CA GLY A 21 -30.99 45.31 -62.89
C GLY A 21 -30.42 45.66 -61.52
N PHE A 22 -31.22 46.17 -60.57
CA PHE A 22 -30.85 46.06 -59.15
C PHE A 22 -31.04 44.61 -58.67
N GLU A 23 -30.32 43.66 -59.26
CA GLU A 23 -30.10 42.36 -58.62
C GLU A 23 -28.94 42.51 -57.65
N GLY A 24 -29.28 42.72 -56.40
CA GLY A 24 -28.27 42.69 -55.36
C GLY A 24 -28.69 43.28 -54.02
N TYR A 25 -29.94 43.09 -53.60
CA TYR A 25 -30.21 43.02 -52.16
C TYR A 25 -29.13 42.12 -51.56
N ARG A 26 -28.33 42.64 -50.61
CA ARG A 26 -27.34 41.87 -49.84
C ARG A 26 -27.93 40.49 -49.60
N ARG A 27 -27.36 39.44 -50.19
CA ARG A 27 -27.77 38.05 -49.92
C ARG A 27 -27.94 37.95 -48.41
N ALA A 28 -29.17 37.71 -47.94
CA ALA A 28 -29.41 37.59 -46.52
C ALA A 28 -28.41 36.56 -45.99
N PHE A 29 -27.52 36.99 -45.10
CA PHE A 29 -26.48 36.11 -44.56
C PHE A 29 -27.18 34.85 -44.03
N PRO A 30 -26.70 33.63 -44.36
CA PRO A 30 -27.49 32.40 -44.24
C PRO A 30 -27.59 31.90 -42.79
N TRP A 31 -28.05 32.76 -41.88
CA TRP A 31 -28.17 32.52 -40.45
C TRP A 31 -28.94 31.25 -40.12
N LYS A 32 -30.00 30.94 -40.87
CA LYS A 32 -30.79 29.70 -40.68
C LYS A 32 -29.96 28.45 -40.93
N LEU A 33 -29.08 28.48 -41.93
CA LEU A 33 -28.20 27.36 -42.27
C LEU A 33 -27.06 27.22 -41.25
N LEU A 34 -26.48 28.33 -40.80
CA LEU A 34 -25.46 28.33 -39.74
C LEU A 34 -26.04 27.87 -38.39
N LEU A 35 -27.26 28.29 -38.04
CA LEU A 35 -27.96 27.80 -36.85
C LEU A 35 -28.26 26.31 -36.95
N GLY A 36 -28.70 25.83 -38.11
CA GLY A 36 -28.89 24.39 -38.36
C GLY A 36 -27.60 23.58 -38.17
N ILE A 37 -26.49 24.06 -38.72
CA ILE A 37 -25.17 23.43 -38.54
C ILE A 37 -24.73 23.47 -37.07
N ALA A 38 -24.91 24.60 -36.38
CA ALA A 38 -24.55 24.74 -34.97
C ALA A 38 -25.35 23.79 -34.07
N VAL A 39 -26.64 23.59 -34.33
CA VAL A 39 -27.48 22.63 -33.61
C VAL A 39 -27.00 21.19 -33.85
N VAL A 40 -26.66 20.83 -35.09
CA VAL A 40 -26.15 19.48 -35.41
C VAL A 40 -24.81 19.25 -34.70
N ILE A 41 -23.88 20.20 -34.78
CA ILE A 41 -22.58 20.10 -34.10
C ILE A 41 -22.77 20.00 -32.59
N GLY A 42 -23.62 20.85 -32.00
CA GLY A 42 -23.94 20.81 -30.57
C GLY A 42 -24.56 19.48 -30.15
N GLY A 43 -25.45 18.91 -30.96
CA GLY A 43 -26.05 17.59 -30.74
C GLY A 43 -25.04 16.45 -30.78
N VAL A 44 -24.10 16.47 -31.75
CA VAL A 44 -23.01 15.48 -31.83
C VAL A 44 -22.07 15.58 -30.63
N ILE A 45 -21.69 16.81 -30.24
CA ILE A 45 -20.86 17.03 -29.04
C ILE A 45 -21.58 16.52 -27.80
N ALA A 46 -22.86 16.90 -27.61
CA ALA A 46 -23.66 16.46 -26.46
C ALA A 46 -23.83 14.93 -26.41
N LEU A 47 -24.04 14.27 -27.56
CA LEU A 47 -24.13 12.82 -27.62
C LEU A 47 -22.79 12.16 -27.26
N HIS A 48 -21.68 12.70 -27.76
CA HIS A 48 -20.35 12.17 -27.48
C HIS A 48 -19.96 12.34 -26.01
N THR A 49 -20.23 13.50 -25.43
CA THR A 49 -19.98 13.75 -23.99
C THR A 49 -20.88 12.87 -23.13
N PHE A 50 -22.15 12.70 -23.48
CA PHE A 50 -23.06 11.83 -22.73
C PHE A 50 -22.68 10.34 -22.80
N ALA A 51 -22.27 9.86 -23.97
CA ALA A 51 -21.73 8.51 -24.12
C ALA A 51 -20.39 8.33 -23.39
N GLY A 52 -19.58 9.38 -23.30
CA GLY A 52 -18.38 9.41 -22.45
C GLY A 52 -18.71 9.26 -20.96
N MET A 53 -19.60 10.11 -20.45
CA MET A 53 -20.03 10.08 -19.05
C MET A 53 -20.60 8.72 -18.64
N ARG A 54 -21.42 8.08 -19.48
CA ARG A 54 -21.95 6.74 -19.20
C ARG A 54 -20.86 5.67 -19.11
N ARG A 55 -19.81 5.75 -19.93
CA ARG A 55 -18.69 4.80 -19.88
C ARG A 55 -17.87 4.98 -18.60
N VAL A 56 -17.61 6.22 -18.20
CA VAL A 56 -16.94 6.54 -16.93
C VAL A 56 -17.75 6.01 -15.76
N GLU A 57 -19.05 6.29 -15.72
CA GLU A 57 -19.92 5.86 -14.61
C GLU A 57 -20.04 4.32 -14.55
N SER A 58 -20.15 3.66 -15.71
CA SER A 58 -20.15 2.19 -15.78
C SER A 58 -18.84 1.62 -15.22
N ALA A 59 -17.68 2.12 -15.68
CA ALA A 59 -16.38 1.66 -15.21
C ALA A 59 -16.18 1.91 -13.70
N ARG A 60 -16.65 3.06 -13.19
CA ARG A 60 -16.63 3.39 -11.76
C ARG A 60 -17.49 2.41 -10.98
N SER A 61 -18.72 2.14 -11.43
CA SER A 61 -19.63 1.22 -10.75
C SER A 61 -19.10 -0.22 -10.70
N GLU A 62 -18.47 -0.70 -11.77
CA GLU A 62 -17.81 -2.01 -11.80
C GLU A 62 -16.64 -2.09 -10.82
N LEU A 63 -15.81 -1.04 -10.76
CA LEU A 63 -14.68 -0.98 -9.85
C LEU A 63 -15.12 -0.91 -8.38
N LEU A 64 -16.14 -0.11 -8.07
CA LEU A 64 -16.73 -0.06 -6.72
C LEU A 64 -17.33 -1.41 -6.32
N ALA A 65 -18.00 -2.12 -7.24
CA ALA A 65 -18.52 -3.45 -6.98
C ALA A 65 -17.40 -4.47 -6.68
N LEU A 66 -16.25 -4.38 -7.37
CA LEU A 66 -15.08 -5.20 -7.08
C LEU A 66 -14.49 -4.90 -5.70
N ILE A 67 -14.40 -3.62 -5.34
CA ILE A 67 -13.96 -3.17 -4.00
C ILE A 67 -14.89 -3.72 -2.92
N ASP A 68 -16.21 -3.62 -3.13
CA ASP A 68 -17.20 -4.10 -2.17
C ASP A 68 -17.15 -5.62 -2.00
N ALA A 69 -16.88 -6.36 -3.07
CA ALA A 69 -16.79 -7.81 -3.04
C ALA A 69 -15.50 -8.33 -2.37
N GLU A 70 -14.33 -7.77 -2.71
CA GLU A 70 -13.03 -8.34 -2.31
C GLU A 70 -12.32 -7.54 -1.21
N VAL A 71 -12.44 -6.22 -1.23
CA VAL A 71 -11.64 -5.32 -0.37
C VAL A 71 -12.36 -5.02 0.94
N VAL A 72 -13.67 -4.70 0.91
CA VAL A 72 -14.48 -4.38 2.09
C VAL A 72 -14.41 -5.48 3.17
N PRO A 73 -14.62 -6.78 2.85
CA PRO A 73 -14.62 -7.83 3.88
C PRO A 73 -13.25 -7.93 4.57
N MET A 74 -12.18 -7.89 3.76
CA MET A 74 -10.81 -8.00 4.25
C MET A 74 -10.36 -6.78 5.04
N ARG A 75 -10.82 -5.58 4.68
CA ARG A 75 -10.50 -4.34 5.39
C ARG A 75 -10.86 -4.45 6.87
N LYS A 76 -12.06 -4.94 7.20
CA LYS A 76 -12.51 -5.03 8.60
C LYS A 76 -11.61 -5.96 9.41
N GLU A 77 -11.28 -7.12 8.86
CA GLU A 77 -10.41 -8.12 9.50
C GLU A 77 -8.99 -7.58 9.70
N ILE A 78 -8.39 -6.99 8.65
CA ILE A 78 -7.03 -6.46 8.70
C ILE A 78 -6.91 -5.26 9.63
N VAL A 79 -7.86 -4.31 9.58
CA VAL A 79 -7.86 -3.15 10.48
C VAL A 79 -8.01 -3.60 11.93
N GLY A 80 -8.90 -4.56 12.21
CA GLY A 80 -9.05 -5.15 13.53
C GLY A 80 -7.77 -5.83 14.02
N LEU A 81 -7.15 -6.64 13.16
CA LEU A 81 -5.89 -7.31 13.48
C LEU A 81 -4.74 -6.33 13.71
N ARG A 82 -4.61 -5.27 12.90
CA ARG A 82 -3.60 -4.21 13.11
C ARG A 82 -3.77 -3.53 14.46
N ALA A 83 -5.00 -3.16 14.80
CA ALA A 83 -5.30 -2.55 16.09
C ALA A 83 -4.91 -3.50 17.23
N ARG A 84 -5.27 -4.78 17.13
CA ARG A 84 -4.93 -5.81 18.13
C ARG A 84 -3.44 -6.03 18.28
N VAL A 85 -2.71 -6.20 17.17
CA VAL A 85 -1.24 -6.34 17.17
C VAL A 85 -0.60 -5.11 17.79
N SER A 86 -1.09 -3.91 17.45
CA SER A 86 -0.53 -2.66 17.96
C SER A 86 -0.77 -2.50 19.46
N GLU A 87 -1.98 -2.79 19.93
CA GLU A 87 -2.36 -2.79 21.35
C GLU A 87 -1.47 -3.74 22.16
N LEU A 88 -1.38 -5.02 21.75
CA LEU A 88 -0.59 -6.03 22.45
C LEU A 88 0.91 -5.71 22.42
N ALA A 89 1.43 -5.24 21.28
CA ALA A 89 2.83 -4.88 21.16
C ALA A 89 3.18 -3.69 22.06
N LEU A 90 2.31 -2.68 22.12
CA LEU A 90 2.52 -1.48 22.91
C LEU A 90 2.38 -1.75 24.42
N GLU A 91 1.40 -2.55 24.81
CA GLU A 91 1.21 -2.98 26.20
C GLU A 91 2.49 -3.63 26.73
N ARG A 92 3.14 -4.47 25.91
CA ARG A 92 4.33 -5.26 26.30
C ARG A 92 5.59 -4.41 26.20
N TYR A 93 5.67 -3.53 25.21
CA TYR A 93 6.74 -2.55 25.08
C TYR A 93 6.80 -1.58 26.27
N ARG A 94 5.64 -1.17 26.81
CA ARG A 94 5.58 -0.24 27.95
C ARG A 94 5.89 -0.88 29.29
N ARG A 95 5.95 -2.22 29.40
CA ARG A 95 6.40 -2.86 30.63
C ARG A 95 7.86 -2.52 30.90
N GLU A 96 8.14 -2.02 32.10
CA GLU A 96 9.50 -1.67 32.54
C GLU A 96 10.29 -2.93 32.91
N GLU A 97 9.67 -3.83 33.68
CA GLU A 97 10.24 -5.11 34.09
C GLU A 97 9.50 -6.27 33.41
N LEU A 98 10.27 -7.26 32.95
CA LEU A 98 9.73 -8.53 32.50
C LEU A 98 9.55 -9.43 33.71
N ASP A 99 8.36 -10.00 33.85
CA ASP A 99 8.10 -11.07 34.81
C ASP A 99 9.05 -12.27 34.60
N ALA A 100 9.16 -13.13 35.61
CA ALA A 100 9.91 -14.38 35.51
C ALA A 100 9.50 -15.21 34.27
N PRO A 101 10.44 -16.01 33.70
CA PRO A 101 10.15 -16.91 32.60
C PRO A 101 8.90 -17.74 32.89
N PHE A 102 8.03 -17.87 31.90
CA PHE A 102 6.76 -18.56 32.04
C PHE A 102 6.40 -19.24 30.74
N VAL A 103 5.79 -20.42 30.88
CA VAL A 103 5.17 -21.21 29.82
C VAL A 103 3.77 -21.56 30.31
N ALA A 104 2.77 -21.38 29.45
CA ALA A 104 1.41 -21.75 29.78
C ALA A 104 1.26 -23.28 29.82
N GLU A 105 0.43 -23.78 30.73
CA GLU A 105 0.18 -25.22 30.86
C GLU A 105 -0.27 -25.83 29.52
N GLY A 106 0.44 -26.89 29.09
CA GLY A 106 0.18 -27.59 27.83
C GLY A 106 0.65 -26.85 26.57
N PHE A 107 1.36 -25.72 26.69
CA PHE A 107 1.97 -25.06 25.55
C PHE A 107 3.37 -25.61 25.28
N ASP A 108 3.57 -26.18 24.09
CA ASP A 108 4.84 -26.72 23.65
C ASP A 108 5.23 -26.23 22.24
N LEU A 109 6.42 -26.62 21.78
CA LEU A 109 6.91 -26.22 20.45
C LEU A 109 6.08 -26.80 19.30
N GLU A 110 5.53 -28.00 19.46
CA GLU A 110 4.72 -28.63 18.41
C GLU A 110 3.40 -27.89 18.23
N SER A 111 2.76 -27.48 19.32
CA SER A 111 1.57 -26.64 19.30
C SER A 111 1.82 -25.34 18.53
N LEU A 112 3.01 -24.75 18.66
CA LEU A 112 3.40 -23.55 17.91
C LEU A 112 3.60 -23.82 16.41
N ARG A 113 4.03 -25.04 16.03
CA ARG A 113 4.25 -25.46 14.63
C ARG A 113 2.98 -25.82 13.89
N GLU A 114 1.91 -26.20 14.60
CA GLU A 114 0.62 -26.57 14.00
C GLU A 114 -0.05 -25.41 13.25
N GLY A 115 0.33 -24.15 13.54
CA GLY A 115 -0.28 -22.96 12.98
C GLY A 115 0.71 -21.97 12.37
N GLN A 116 0.16 -20.96 11.68
CA GLN A 116 0.93 -19.81 11.23
C GLN A 116 1.06 -18.79 12.35
N VAL A 117 2.24 -18.18 12.48
CA VAL A 117 2.58 -17.26 13.57
C VAL A 117 2.99 -15.92 13.01
N LEU A 118 2.41 -14.83 13.51
CA LEU A 118 2.91 -13.49 13.20
C LEU A 118 4.22 -13.24 13.95
N THR A 119 5.24 -12.70 13.29
CA THR A 119 6.46 -12.25 13.95
C THR A 119 6.55 -10.74 13.92
N LEU A 120 6.85 -10.14 15.06
CA LEU A 120 7.00 -8.69 15.21
C LEU A 120 8.22 -8.41 16.08
N ARG A 121 9.15 -7.61 15.56
CA ARG A 121 10.27 -7.09 16.33
C ARG A 121 10.15 -5.59 16.53
N LEU A 122 10.26 -5.18 17.79
CA LEU A 122 10.42 -3.79 18.19
C LEU A 122 11.81 -3.60 18.80
N ILE A 123 12.35 -2.39 18.68
CA ILE A 123 13.62 -2.03 19.31
C ILE A 123 13.31 -0.98 20.37
N ARG A 124 13.68 -1.25 21.63
CA ARG A 124 13.45 -0.32 22.72
C ARG A 124 14.40 0.88 22.60
N ARG A 125 13.86 2.01 22.12
CA ARG A 125 14.56 3.28 21.94
C ARG A 125 13.64 4.43 22.34
N GLY A 126 13.57 4.70 23.64
CA GLY A 126 12.68 5.71 24.20
C GLY A 126 11.21 5.29 24.18
N GLU A 127 10.33 6.28 24.27
CA GLU A 127 8.88 6.07 24.31
C GLU A 127 8.32 5.74 22.93
N LEU A 128 7.39 4.78 22.87
CA LEU A 128 6.65 4.43 21.67
C LEU A 128 5.19 4.88 21.85
N GLY A 129 4.70 5.72 20.94
CA GLY A 129 3.31 6.16 20.93
C GLY A 129 2.38 5.14 20.27
N GLU A 130 1.07 5.30 20.50
CA GLU A 130 0.04 4.44 19.87
C GLU A 130 0.04 4.54 18.33
N GLY A 131 0.34 5.73 17.79
CA GLY A 131 0.45 5.95 16.34
C GLY A 131 1.76 5.44 15.72
N ASP A 132 2.77 5.15 16.53
CA ASP A 132 4.13 4.87 16.03
C ASP A 132 4.39 3.38 15.83
N VAL A 133 3.55 2.50 16.40
CA VAL A 133 3.73 1.04 16.27
C VAL A 133 3.65 0.62 14.81
N GLY A 134 2.71 1.15 14.03
CA GLY A 134 2.60 0.82 12.61
C GLY A 134 3.84 1.22 11.80
N LEU A 135 4.44 2.37 12.11
CA LEU A 135 5.70 2.82 11.50
C LEU A 135 6.88 1.92 11.93
N ALA A 136 6.95 1.59 13.22
CA ALA A 136 7.97 0.71 13.76
C ALA A 136 7.87 -0.70 13.20
N VAL A 137 6.66 -1.21 12.92
CA VAL A 137 6.44 -2.50 12.28
C VAL A 137 6.85 -2.46 10.81
N ARG A 138 6.42 -1.42 10.07
CA ARG A 138 6.70 -1.27 8.63
C ARG A 138 8.19 -1.08 8.33
N HIS A 139 8.89 -0.34 9.16
CA HIS A 139 10.33 -0.06 9.00
C HIS A 139 11.19 -0.86 10.00
N GLY A 140 10.57 -1.87 10.60
CA GLY A 140 11.16 -2.67 11.65
C GLY A 140 12.30 -3.56 11.15
N ALA A 141 13.07 -4.02 12.13
CA ALA A 141 14.02 -5.07 11.91
C ALA A 141 13.33 -6.37 11.48
N PRO A 142 13.88 -7.13 10.51
CA PRO A 142 13.45 -8.52 10.33
C PRO A 142 13.63 -9.32 11.63
N ASP A 143 12.70 -10.24 11.87
CA ASP A 143 12.69 -11.15 13.01
C ASP A 143 12.80 -12.59 12.49
N ASP A 144 13.98 -13.19 12.68
CA ASP A 144 14.25 -14.55 12.24
C ASP A 144 14.02 -15.59 13.35
N ILE A 145 13.54 -15.20 14.55
CA ILE A 145 13.35 -16.13 15.69
C ILE A 145 12.36 -17.24 15.29
N GLY A 146 11.24 -16.87 14.66
CA GLY A 146 10.25 -17.84 14.18
C GLY A 146 10.85 -18.83 13.16
N SER A 147 11.58 -18.32 12.17
CA SER A 147 12.30 -19.13 11.18
C SER A 147 13.27 -20.10 11.86
N CYS A 148 14.06 -19.60 12.83
CA CYS A 148 14.99 -20.40 13.61
C CYS A 148 14.29 -21.43 14.51
N LEU A 149 13.06 -21.23 14.96
CA LEU A 149 12.27 -22.23 15.68
C LEU A 149 11.70 -23.34 14.75
N GLY A 150 11.75 -23.12 13.44
CA GLY A 150 11.16 -24.00 12.45
C GLY A 150 9.64 -23.90 12.42
N VAL A 151 9.08 -22.72 12.75
CA VAL A 151 7.64 -22.47 12.67
C VAL A 151 7.31 -21.71 11.38
N LYS A 152 6.11 -21.91 10.83
CA LYS A 152 5.65 -21.13 9.69
C LYS A 152 5.32 -19.72 10.16
N ASN A 153 6.19 -18.75 9.87
CA ASN A 153 6.02 -17.37 10.32
C ASN A 153 5.68 -16.40 9.18
N ILE A 154 4.94 -15.35 9.51
CA ILE A 154 4.70 -14.18 8.66
C ILE A 154 5.14 -12.93 9.42
N PRO A 155 5.99 -12.07 8.83
CA PRO A 155 6.30 -10.80 9.46
C PRO A 155 5.07 -9.91 9.52
N ALA A 156 4.82 -9.31 10.68
CA ALA A 156 3.69 -8.40 10.91
C ALA A 156 3.73 -7.18 9.97
N SER A 157 4.88 -6.85 9.36
CA SER A 157 5.01 -5.80 8.35
C SER A 157 4.14 -6.04 7.11
N VAL A 158 3.83 -7.29 6.77
CA VAL A 158 2.85 -7.65 5.72
C VAL A 158 1.49 -7.03 5.98
N LEU A 159 1.10 -6.85 7.25
CA LEU A 159 -0.16 -6.21 7.59
C LEU A 159 -0.14 -4.73 7.22
N TYR A 160 1.01 -4.07 7.09
CA TYR A 160 1.14 -2.62 6.88
C TYR A 160 1.67 -2.24 5.50
N GLU A 161 2.44 -3.11 4.86
CA GLU A 161 3.07 -2.89 3.55
C GLU A 161 2.11 -3.17 2.40
N GLY A 162 2.09 -2.30 1.37
CA GLY A 162 1.34 -2.53 0.14
C GLY A 162 -0.18 -2.59 0.30
N SER A 163 -0.69 -2.15 1.45
CA SER A 163 -2.07 -2.35 1.90
C SER A 163 -2.93 -1.08 1.83
N ASP A 164 -2.42 -0.03 1.18
CA ASP A 164 -3.09 1.28 1.07
C ASP A 164 -4.43 1.20 0.32
N PHE A 165 -4.63 0.16 -0.49
CA PHE A 165 -5.90 -0.11 -1.17
C PHE A 165 -7.04 -0.51 -0.21
N LEU A 166 -6.71 -0.84 1.05
CA LEU A 166 -7.68 -1.05 2.12
C LEU A 166 -8.15 0.27 2.76
N GLY A 167 -7.50 1.41 2.47
CA GLY A 167 -7.84 2.71 3.04
C GLY A 167 -9.12 3.32 2.46
N GLU A 168 -9.72 4.26 3.19
CA GLU A 168 -10.85 5.05 2.69
C GLU A 168 -10.43 5.96 1.53
N ASP A 169 -9.22 6.52 1.60
CA ASP A 169 -8.59 7.32 0.54
C ASP A 169 -8.60 6.60 -0.82
N PHE A 170 -8.49 5.27 -0.85
CA PHE A 170 -8.53 4.51 -2.10
C PHE A 170 -9.92 4.57 -2.76
N VAL A 171 -10.99 4.49 -1.95
CA VAL A 171 -12.37 4.62 -2.44
C VAL A 171 -12.64 6.04 -2.90
N GLU A 172 -12.16 7.04 -2.16
CA GLU A 172 -12.26 8.45 -2.55
C GLU A 172 -11.57 8.71 -3.89
N ASN A 173 -10.38 8.14 -4.11
CA ASN A 173 -9.65 8.24 -5.38
C ASN A 173 -10.45 7.63 -6.55
N VAL A 174 -11.17 6.53 -6.34
CA VAL A 174 -12.04 5.92 -7.37
C VAL A 174 -13.24 6.82 -7.68
N GLN A 175 -13.82 7.46 -6.66
CA GLN A 175 -14.94 8.38 -6.82
C GLN A 175 -14.53 9.68 -7.52
N ALA A 176 -13.32 10.17 -7.22
CA ALA A 176 -12.77 11.40 -7.79
C ALA A 176 -12.21 11.26 -9.22
N ALA A 177 -12.00 10.03 -9.70
CA ALA A 177 -11.47 9.81 -11.05
C ALA A 177 -12.44 10.31 -12.13
N ASP A 178 -11.92 11.13 -13.05
CA ASP A 178 -12.72 11.88 -14.04
C ASP A 178 -12.69 11.25 -15.45
N SER A 179 -11.86 10.23 -15.66
CA SER A 179 -11.68 9.59 -16.97
C SER A 179 -11.71 8.08 -16.93
N GLU A 180 -12.15 7.46 -18.03
CA GLU A 180 -12.17 6.00 -18.19
C GLU A 180 -10.76 5.40 -18.15
N LEU A 181 -9.76 6.13 -18.67
CA LEU A 181 -8.36 5.68 -18.66
C LEU A 181 -7.80 5.61 -17.24
N GLU A 182 -8.11 6.61 -16.42
CA GLU A 182 -7.71 6.66 -15.01
C GLU A 182 -8.35 5.53 -14.22
N LEU A 183 -9.66 5.32 -14.38
CA LEU A 183 -10.39 4.21 -13.74
C LEU A 183 -9.81 2.84 -14.14
N ARG A 184 -9.42 2.64 -15.41
CA ARG A 184 -8.73 1.42 -15.85
C ARG A 184 -7.38 1.26 -15.17
N GLY A 185 -6.59 2.33 -15.08
CA GLY A 185 -5.31 2.30 -14.37
C GLY A 185 -5.46 1.93 -12.91
N ILE A 186 -6.46 2.49 -12.22
CA ILE A 186 -6.77 2.13 -10.82
C ILE A 186 -7.20 0.67 -10.70
N ARG A 187 -8.06 0.20 -11.62
CA ARG A 187 -8.48 -1.20 -11.66
C ARG A 187 -7.30 -2.16 -11.85
N ASP A 188 -6.44 -1.92 -12.82
CA ASP A 188 -5.26 -2.78 -13.07
C ASP A 188 -4.34 -2.83 -11.84
N GLN A 189 -4.14 -1.70 -11.16
CA GLN A 189 -3.38 -1.64 -9.91
C GLN A 189 -4.07 -2.44 -8.79
N LEU A 190 -5.39 -2.32 -8.67
CA LEU A 190 -6.17 -3.09 -7.68
C LEU A 190 -6.06 -4.58 -7.95
N GLU A 191 -6.32 -5.02 -9.18
CA GLU A 191 -6.25 -6.44 -9.57
C GLU A 191 -4.87 -7.03 -9.27
N ARG A 192 -3.79 -6.29 -9.54
CA ARG A 192 -2.44 -6.71 -9.19
C ARG A 192 -2.25 -6.86 -7.69
N ARG A 193 -2.73 -5.90 -6.88
CA ARG A 193 -2.66 -5.98 -5.41
C ARG A 193 -3.51 -7.12 -4.85
N LEU A 194 -4.69 -7.35 -5.41
CA LEU A 194 -5.55 -8.48 -5.07
C LEU A 194 -4.84 -9.82 -5.34
N TYR A 195 -4.05 -9.90 -6.41
CA TYR A 195 -3.30 -11.11 -6.74
C TYR A 195 -2.03 -11.28 -5.89
N GLU A 196 -1.23 -10.22 -5.70
CA GLU A 196 0.10 -10.30 -5.07
C GLU A 196 0.07 -10.14 -3.54
N VAL A 197 -0.79 -9.26 -3.02
CA VAL A 197 -0.78 -8.83 -1.62
C VAL A 197 -1.88 -9.52 -0.81
N LEU A 198 -3.08 -9.66 -1.36
CA LEU A 198 -4.23 -10.20 -0.63
C LEU A 198 -4.00 -11.62 -0.08
N PRO A 199 -3.36 -12.57 -0.79
CA PRO A 199 -3.08 -13.89 -0.23
C PRO A 199 -2.21 -13.80 1.04
N ARG A 200 -1.20 -12.93 1.05
CA ARG A 200 -0.33 -12.72 2.21
C ARG A 200 -1.07 -12.10 3.39
N LEU A 201 -1.96 -11.14 3.11
CA LEU A 201 -2.84 -10.56 4.12
C LEU A 201 -3.78 -11.61 4.73
N ARG A 202 -4.38 -12.48 3.91
CA ARG A 202 -5.23 -13.58 4.37
C ARG A 202 -4.46 -14.56 5.26
N GLU A 203 -3.23 -14.91 4.90
CA GLU A 203 -2.38 -15.74 5.76
C GLU A 203 -2.04 -15.06 7.10
N GLY A 204 -1.83 -13.73 7.09
CA GLY A 204 -1.63 -12.95 8.31
C GLY A 204 -2.86 -12.96 9.22
N VAL A 205 -4.07 -12.84 8.66
CA VAL A 205 -5.34 -12.96 9.43
C VAL A 205 -5.53 -14.35 10.00
N ALA A 206 -5.11 -15.39 9.27
CA ALA A 206 -5.20 -16.77 9.75
C ALA A 206 -4.23 -17.10 10.88
N SER A 207 -3.32 -16.19 11.24
CA SER A 207 -2.40 -16.40 12.35
C SER A 207 -3.16 -16.24 13.68
N GLY A 208 -3.26 -17.33 14.45
CA GLY A 208 -3.87 -17.31 15.78
C GLY A 208 -2.89 -16.87 16.89
N ARG A 209 -1.59 -16.81 16.59
CA ARG A 209 -0.52 -16.52 17.54
C ARG A 209 0.48 -15.51 16.99
N MET A 210 1.18 -14.84 17.90
CA MET A 210 2.24 -13.87 17.58
C MET A 210 3.48 -14.11 18.43
N ILE A 211 4.65 -14.13 17.80
CA ILE A 211 5.95 -13.94 18.46
C ILE A 211 6.25 -12.45 18.42
N LEU A 212 6.28 -11.82 19.59
CA LEU A 212 6.71 -10.45 19.78
C LEU A 212 8.10 -10.46 20.41
N SER A 213 9.07 -9.87 19.72
CA SER A 213 10.42 -9.64 20.24
C SER A 213 10.65 -8.15 20.49
N ILE A 214 11.15 -7.80 21.68
CA ILE A 214 11.52 -6.43 22.03
C ILE A 214 13.01 -6.42 22.36
N GLU A 215 13.80 -5.83 21.47
CA GLU A 215 15.25 -5.74 21.62
C GLU A 215 15.64 -4.62 22.59
N ARG A 216 16.46 -4.96 23.59
CA ARG A 216 17.13 -4.03 24.51
C ARG A 216 18.61 -3.96 24.12
N PRO A 217 18.98 -3.10 23.14
CA PRO A 217 20.32 -3.12 22.56
C PRO A 217 21.42 -2.84 23.58
N ASP A 218 21.17 -1.99 24.57
CA ASP A 218 22.15 -1.60 25.59
C ASP A 218 22.44 -2.72 26.60
N GLU A 219 21.51 -3.68 26.76
CA GLU A 219 21.63 -4.80 27.70
C GLU A 219 22.07 -6.11 27.02
N ALA A 220 22.17 -6.12 25.69
CA ALA A 220 22.30 -7.35 24.89
C ALA A 220 21.24 -8.41 25.26
N ARG A 221 19.99 -7.95 25.44
CA ARG A 221 18.82 -8.77 25.78
C ARG A 221 17.70 -8.57 24.77
N ILE A 222 16.91 -9.62 24.59
CA ILE A 222 15.66 -9.58 23.84
C ILE A 222 14.58 -10.16 24.73
N GLU A 223 13.55 -9.36 25.01
CA GLU A 223 12.31 -9.88 25.59
C GLU A 223 11.54 -10.58 24.48
N VAL A 224 11.13 -11.81 24.72
CA VAL A 224 10.32 -12.60 23.79
C VAL A 224 9.01 -12.97 24.46
N PHE A 225 7.92 -12.71 23.74
CA PHE A 225 6.57 -13.12 24.11
C PHE A 225 6.00 -13.97 22.98
N ILE A 226 5.40 -15.11 23.31
CA ILE A 226 4.48 -15.81 22.42
C ILE A 226 3.07 -15.57 22.97
N LEU A 227 2.24 -14.96 22.14
CA LEU A 227 0.92 -14.48 22.50
C LEU A 227 -0.15 -15.18 21.66
N GLU A 228 -1.31 -15.42 22.25
CA GLU A 228 -2.54 -15.75 21.53
C GLU A 228 -3.21 -14.45 21.09
N LEU A 229 -3.45 -14.28 19.79
CA LEU A 229 -3.93 -13.00 19.23
C LEU A 229 -5.39 -12.71 19.59
N GLU A 230 -6.22 -13.74 19.68
CA GLU A 230 -7.64 -13.61 20.00
C GLU A 230 -7.83 -13.11 21.44
N THR A 231 -7.15 -13.73 22.40
CA THR A 231 -7.33 -13.45 23.84
C THR A 231 -6.32 -12.45 24.39
N GLY A 232 -5.19 -12.25 23.72
CA GLY A 232 -4.06 -11.46 24.24
C GLY A 232 -3.27 -12.18 25.34
N ARG A 233 -3.53 -13.48 25.57
CA ARG A 233 -2.91 -14.26 26.64
C ARG A 233 -1.45 -14.61 26.30
N ASP A 234 -0.59 -14.51 27.30
CA ASP A 234 0.79 -15.00 27.22
C ASP A 234 0.78 -16.54 27.21
N LEU A 235 1.36 -17.13 26.17
CA LEU A 235 1.64 -18.57 26.09
C LEU A 235 3.08 -18.86 26.52
N MET A 236 4.00 -17.94 26.26
CA MET A 236 5.37 -18.00 26.75
C MET A 236 5.94 -16.59 26.90
N ARG A 237 6.78 -16.38 27.92
CA ARG A 237 7.62 -15.18 28.03
C ARG A 237 9.03 -15.54 28.49
N LEU A 238 10.02 -14.88 27.92
CA LEU A 238 11.44 -15.12 28.20
C LEU A 238 12.26 -13.84 28.00
N LEU A 239 13.15 -13.55 28.96
CA LEU A 239 14.23 -12.58 28.76
C LEU A 239 15.47 -13.30 28.23
N ALA A 240 15.60 -13.36 26.90
CA ALA A 240 16.69 -14.06 26.23
C ALA A 240 17.95 -13.18 26.13
N ARG A 241 19.10 -13.84 26.11
CA ARG A 241 20.37 -13.22 25.75
C ARG A 241 20.49 -13.10 24.24
N SER A 242 20.86 -11.91 23.75
CA SER A 242 21.08 -11.66 22.31
C SER A 242 22.56 -11.77 21.89
N ASP A 243 23.48 -11.89 22.85
CA ASP A 243 24.90 -12.15 22.62
C ASP A 243 25.22 -13.64 22.52
N VAL A 244 24.21 -14.50 22.71
CA VAL A 244 24.33 -15.95 22.60
C VAL A 244 23.95 -16.34 21.19
N GLY A 245 24.92 -16.83 20.43
CA GLY A 245 24.76 -17.21 19.02
C GLY A 245 26.05 -16.95 18.27
N ARG A 246 26.60 -17.97 17.61
CA ARG A 246 27.82 -17.81 16.80
C ARG A 246 27.60 -18.45 15.45
N LEU A 247 27.96 -17.75 14.38
CA LEU A 247 28.05 -18.37 13.08
C LEU A 247 29.20 -19.37 13.09
N ILE A 248 28.87 -20.61 12.76
CA ILE A 248 29.88 -21.61 12.44
C ILE A 248 30.00 -21.55 10.92
N SER A 249 31.07 -20.93 10.43
CA SER A 249 31.37 -20.95 9.00
C SER A 249 31.85 -22.35 8.63
N ALA A 250 31.05 -23.07 7.85
CA ALA A 250 31.47 -24.30 7.20
C ALA A 250 32.07 -23.94 5.84
N ARG A 251 33.36 -24.26 5.64
CA ARG A 251 33.98 -24.18 4.31
C ARG A 251 33.69 -25.47 3.57
N ALA A 252 32.97 -25.38 2.45
CA ALA A 252 32.85 -26.48 1.51
C ALA A 252 33.90 -26.30 0.40
N GLU A 253 34.84 -27.24 0.28
CA GLU A 253 35.79 -27.27 -0.83
C GLU A 253 35.14 -28.01 -2.00
N PHE A 254 34.96 -27.29 -3.12
CA PHE A 254 34.48 -27.86 -4.36
C PHE A 254 35.65 -28.04 -5.33
N ALA A 255 35.74 -29.21 -5.97
CA ALA A 255 36.80 -29.50 -6.93
C ALA A 255 36.81 -28.45 -8.06
N GLY A 256 37.96 -27.78 -8.25
CA GLY A 256 38.16 -26.76 -9.29
C GLY A 256 37.91 -25.31 -8.87
N VAL A 257 37.44 -25.04 -7.65
CA VAL A 257 37.26 -23.67 -7.12
C VAL A 257 38.43 -23.30 -6.21
N ARG A 258 39.19 -22.25 -6.56
CA ARG A 258 40.24 -21.72 -5.67
C ARG A 258 39.60 -21.01 -4.49
N SER A 259 39.75 -21.59 -3.30
CA SER A 259 39.36 -20.97 -2.03
C SER A 259 40.20 -19.72 -1.76
N THR A 260 39.56 -18.59 -1.45
CA THR A 260 40.24 -17.40 -0.92
C THR A 260 40.43 -17.59 0.59
N ASN A 261 41.69 -17.73 1.01
CA ASN A 261 42.08 -17.84 2.42
C ASN A 261 41.97 -16.48 3.15
N ALA A 262 40.76 -15.92 3.22
CA ALA A 262 40.50 -14.81 4.12
C ALA A 262 40.30 -15.36 5.55
N PRO A 263 41.06 -14.89 6.56
CA PRO A 263 40.75 -15.19 7.95
C PRO A 263 39.37 -14.60 8.30
N PRO A 264 38.59 -15.27 9.18
CA PRO A 264 37.35 -14.68 9.66
C PRO A 264 37.67 -13.40 10.44
N PRO A 265 36.86 -12.34 10.33
CA PRO A 265 37.03 -11.13 11.11
C PRO A 265 36.95 -11.43 12.61
N GLU A 266 37.91 -10.94 13.39
CA GLU A 266 38.12 -11.29 14.81
C GLU A 266 37.17 -10.57 15.78
N ASP A 267 36.47 -9.51 15.34
CA ASP A 267 35.66 -8.61 16.18
C ASP A 267 34.22 -8.43 15.68
N GLU A 268 33.57 -9.49 15.19
CA GLU A 268 32.17 -9.38 14.76
C GLU A 268 31.21 -9.65 15.92
N LYS A 269 30.46 -8.61 16.32
CA LYS A 269 29.17 -8.79 17.00
C LYS A 269 28.40 -9.88 16.26
N PRO A 270 27.70 -10.80 16.98
CA PRO A 270 26.97 -11.87 16.32
C PRO A 270 26.07 -11.29 15.24
N LEU A 271 26.24 -11.77 13.99
CA LEU A 271 25.35 -11.40 12.90
C LEU A 271 23.91 -11.69 13.35
N ARG A 272 22.97 -10.80 13.03
CA ARG A 272 21.61 -10.80 13.57
C ARG A 272 20.95 -12.18 13.55
N GLY A 273 21.01 -12.89 12.41
CA GLY A 273 20.42 -14.23 12.31
C GLY A 273 21.02 -15.26 13.29
N ALA A 274 22.30 -15.13 13.65
CA ALA A 274 22.91 -15.99 14.68
C ALA A 274 22.41 -15.65 16.08
N ALA A 275 22.19 -14.36 16.39
CA ALA A 275 21.57 -13.94 17.64
C ALA A 275 20.13 -14.46 17.73
N ASP A 276 19.33 -14.30 16.67
CA ASP A 276 17.94 -14.77 16.64
C ASP A 276 17.83 -16.29 16.77
N CYS A 277 18.74 -17.05 16.15
CA CYS A 277 18.80 -18.50 16.33
C CYS A 277 19.29 -18.93 17.72
N GLY A 278 20.15 -18.13 18.38
CA GLY A 278 20.53 -18.38 19.76
C GLY A 278 19.43 -18.05 20.77
N VAL A 279 18.59 -17.03 20.48
CA VAL A 279 17.34 -16.76 21.19
C VAL A 279 16.36 -17.91 20.99
N ALA A 280 16.16 -18.37 19.75
CA ALA A 280 15.31 -19.52 19.43
C ALA A 280 15.74 -20.78 20.20
N ARG A 281 17.05 -21.02 20.35
CA ARG A 281 17.56 -22.11 21.18
C ARG A 281 17.15 -21.97 22.65
N GLN A 282 17.28 -20.77 23.23
CA GLN A 282 16.87 -20.52 24.62
C GLN A 282 15.36 -20.72 24.81
N ILE A 283 14.55 -20.41 23.79
CA ILE A 283 13.11 -20.69 23.79
C ILE A 283 12.85 -22.21 23.81
N ARG A 284 13.53 -22.98 22.95
CA ARG A 284 13.40 -24.45 22.96
C ARG A 284 13.80 -25.05 24.30
N ASP A 285 14.95 -24.61 24.83
CA ASP A 285 15.44 -25.05 26.14
C ASP A 285 14.45 -24.73 27.27
N LEU A 286 13.62 -23.68 27.14
CA LEU A 286 12.55 -23.36 28.09
C LEU A 286 11.33 -24.27 27.91
N LEU A 287 10.90 -24.49 26.67
CA LEU A 287 9.73 -25.32 26.33
C LEU A 287 9.96 -26.82 26.59
N GLU A 288 11.20 -27.29 26.61
CA GLU A 288 11.56 -28.71 26.86
C GLU A 288 11.79 -29.03 28.35
N ARG A 289 11.76 -28.02 29.25
CA ARG A 289 12.03 -28.21 30.70
C ARG A 289 10.80 -28.54 31.53
N GLU A 290 9.60 -28.33 30.98
CA GLU A 290 8.31 -28.64 31.59
C GLU A 290 7.73 -29.94 31.02
#